data_AF-A0A0F9NGB7-F1
#
_entry.id   AF-A0A0F9NGB7-F1
#
_cell.length_a   1.000
_cell.length_b   1.000
_cell.length_c   1.000
_cell.angle_alpha   90.00
_cell.angle_beta   90.00
_cell.angle_gamma   90.00
#
_symmetry.space_group_name_H-M   'P 1'
#
loop_
_entity.id
_entity.type
_entity.pdbx_description
1 polymer ?
#
loop_
_entity_poly.entity_id
_entity_poly.type
_entity_poly.pdbx_seq_one_letter_code
_entity_poly.pdbx_strand_id
1 'polypeptide(L)'
;MLKGLQLAFLTLVFSSTLCAEQLRIYSIPMVTNRCRMPVVEVKINGEKAVFVVDTGATITHLDPFTLKHALKNGQMATLDLGQIRMRIKVNEIKLDAAISKCGAINGVIGNDVLRSFSRVIFDFGNQKIVLEK
;
A
#
# COMPACT_ATOMS: atom_id res chain seq x y z
N MET A 1 60.91 19.89 41.60
CA MET A 1 59.89 20.86 41.17
C MET A 1 59.27 20.38 39.87
N LEU A 2 57.94 20.50 39.78
CA LEU A 2 57.02 19.68 38.98
C LEU A 2 57.20 19.77 37.45
N LYS A 3 57.13 18.61 36.79
CA LYS A 3 56.84 18.48 35.35
C LYS A 3 55.32 18.55 35.16
N GLY A 4 54.85 19.58 34.48
CA GLY A 4 53.44 19.83 34.21
C GLY A 4 52.86 18.79 33.25
N LEU A 5 51.89 18.03 33.73
CA LEU A 5 51.10 17.08 32.97
C LEU A 5 49.92 17.85 32.36
N GLN A 6 50.00 18.16 31.06
CA GLN A 6 48.86 18.76 30.34
C GLN A 6 47.77 17.70 30.16
N LEU A 7 46.67 17.89 30.89
CA LEU A 7 45.46 17.09 30.82
C LEU A 7 44.71 17.45 29.51
N ALA A 8 44.77 16.57 28.51
CA ALA A 8 43.97 16.71 27.31
C ALA A 8 42.50 16.33 27.62
N PHE A 9 41.61 17.33 27.61
CA PHE A 9 40.17 17.13 27.66
C PHE A 9 39.70 16.54 26.32
N LEU A 10 39.43 15.23 26.31
CA LEU A 10 38.82 14.52 25.19
C LEU A 10 37.30 14.70 25.27
N THR A 11 36.74 15.74 24.65
CA THR A 11 35.30 15.85 24.43
C THR A 11 34.87 14.88 23.32
N LEU A 12 34.32 13.73 23.72
CA LEU A 12 33.58 12.82 22.85
C LEU A 12 32.29 13.50 22.40
N VAL A 13 32.29 14.05 21.18
CA VAL A 13 31.05 14.44 20.50
C VAL A 13 30.41 13.15 19.98
N PHE A 14 29.47 12.61 20.74
CA PHE A 14 28.58 11.57 20.24
C PHE A 14 27.63 12.22 19.22
N SER A 15 27.99 12.18 17.95
CA SER A 15 27.07 12.46 16.86
C SER A 15 26.10 11.28 16.77
N SER A 16 25.04 11.32 17.56
CA SER A 16 23.91 10.41 17.38
C SER A 16 23.23 10.81 16.07
N THR A 17 23.64 10.21 14.97
CA THR A 17 22.83 10.15 13.75
C THR A 17 21.60 9.31 14.06
N LEU A 18 20.61 9.93 14.71
CA LEU A 18 19.22 9.53 14.61
C LEU A 18 18.87 9.61 13.13
N CYS A 19 19.04 8.49 12.44
CA CYS A 19 18.52 8.30 11.10
C CYS A 19 17.00 8.36 11.23
N ALA A 20 16.44 9.58 11.12
CA ALA A 20 15.01 9.78 11.11
C ALA A 20 14.48 9.05 9.86
N GLU A 21 13.81 7.93 10.08
CA GLU A 21 13.10 7.24 9.01
C GLU A 21 12.00 8.17 8.50
N GLN A 22 12.22 8.74 7.31
CA GLN A 22 11.28 9.67 6.72
C GLN A 22 10.02 8.92 6.31
N LEU A 23 8.97 9.07 7.11
CA LEU A 23 7.62 8.57 6.83
C LEU A 23 7.21 8.98 5.41
N ARG A 24 6.91 7.98 4.57
CA ARG A 24 6.40 8.21 3.22
C ARG A 24 4.88 8.15 3.28
N ILE A 25 4.25 9.29 2.97
CA ILE A 25 2.80 9.43 2.96
C ILE A 25 2.32 9.40 1.51
N TYR A 26 1.41 8.48 1.22
CA TYR A 26 0.79 8.34 -0.09
C TYR A 26 -0.70 8.62 0.00
N SER A 27 -1.17 9.58 -0.78
CA SER A 27 -2.59 9.94 -0.85
C SER A 27 -3.16 9.45 -2.17
N ILE A 28 -4.10 8.50 -2.12
CA ILE A 28 -4.72 7.89 -3.29
C ILE A 28 -6.18 8.31 -3.34
N PRO A 29 -6.64 8.96 -4.42
CA PRO A 29 -8.05 9.33 -4.55
C PRO A 29 -8.92 8.07 -4.65
N MET A 30 -10.05 8.10 -3.95
CA MET A 30 -11.10 7.12 -4.12
C MET A 30 -11.91 7.42 -5.38
N VAL A 31 -12.38 6.36 -6.04
CA VAL A 31 -13.27 6.44 -7.18
C VAL A 31 -14.71 6.19 -6.73
N THR A 32 -15.62 7.02 -7.23
CA THR A 32 -17.05 6.86 -6.95
C THR A 32 -17.59 5.60 -7.62
N ASN A 33 -18.46 4.89 -6.90
CA ASN A 33 -19.11 3.67 -7.38
C ASN A 33 -20.53 3.60 -6.83
N ARG A 34 -21.35 2.70 -7.40
CA ARG A 34 -22.79 2.61 -7.06
C ARG A 34 -23.04 2.22 -5.60
N CYS A 35 -22.12 1.47 -5.00
CA CYS A 35 -22.27 0.95 -3.65
C CYS A 35 -21.58 1.80 -2.58
N ARG A 36 -21.02 2.96 -2.94
CA ARG A 36 -20.28 3.86 -2.02
C ARG A 36 -19.15 3.15 -1.27
N MET A 37 -18.57 2.10 -1.87
CA MET A 37 -17.43 1.40 -1.30
C MET A 37 -16.14 2.23 -1.45
N PRO A 38 -15.13 2.06 -0.58
CA PRO A 38 -13.83 2.68 -0.75
C PRO A 38 -13.09 1.98 -1.90
N VAL A 39 -13.17 2.58 -3.09
CA VAL A 39 -12.62 2.01 -4.32
C VAL A 39 -11.46 2.85 -4.80
N VAL A 40 -10.40 2.24 -5.32
CA VAL A 40 -9.23 2.94 -5.86
C VAL A 40 -8.87 2.42 -7.24
N GLU A 41 -8.35 3.33 -8.08
CA GLU A 41 -7.67 2.94 -9.31
C GLU A 41 -6.25 2.47 -9.01
N VAL A 42 -5.89 1.33 -9.61
CA VAL A 42 -4.57 0.72 -9.53
C VAL A 42 -4.09 0.34 -10.93
N LYS A 43 -2.83 -0.07 -11.05
CA LYS A 43 -2.38 -0.83 -12.21
C LYS A 43 -1.90 -2.21 -11.78
N ILE A 44 -2.35 -3.23 -12.49
CA ILE A 44 -1.87 -4.60 -12.37
C ILE A 44 -1.04 -4.91 -13.61
N ASN A 45 0.26 -5.12 -13.46
CA ASN A 45 1.19 -5.30 -14.58
C ASN A 45 1.10 -4.18 -15.64
N GLY A 46 0.86 -2.94 -15.20
CA GLY A 46 0.71 -1.78 -16.07
C GLY A 46 -0.71 -1.56 -16.62
N GLU A 47 -1.59 -2.55 -16.54
CA GLU A 47 -2.99 -2.43 -16.96
C GLU A 47 -3.84 -1.79 -15.86
N LYS A 48 -4.65 -0.79 -16.21
CA LYS A 48 -5.55 -0.12 -15.26
C LYS A 48 -6.60 -1.09 -14.73
N ALA A 49 -6.87 -0.99 -13.43
CA ALA A 49 -7.89 -1.76 -12.76
C ALA A 49 -8.45 -0.98 -11.56
N VAL A 50 -9.61 -1.38 -11.09
CA VAL A 50 -10.39 -0.72 -10.03
C VAL A 50 -10.64 -1.74 -8.93
N PHE A 51 -10.19 -1.44 -7.72
CA PHE A 51 -10.25 -2.37 -6.60
C PHE A 51 -11.01 -1.76 -5.43
N VAL A 52 -11.83 -2.57 -4.77
CA VAL A 52 -12.32 -2.24 -3.41
C VAL A 52 -11.17 -2.41 -2.44
N VAL A 53 -11.05 -1.51 -1.46
CA VAL A 53 -10.12 -1.66 -0.35
C VAL A 53 -10.89 -2.14 0.88
N ASP A 54 -10.62 -3.37 1.30
CA ASP A 54 -11.40 -4.06 2.32
C ASP A 54 -10.49 -4.52 3.47
N THR A 55 -10.65 -3.89 4.64
CA THR A 55 -9.92 -4.26 5.86
C THR A 55 -10.44 -5.55 6.50
N GLY A 56 -11.62 -6.02 6.11
CA GLY A 56 -12.19 -7.31 6.51
C GLY A 56 -11.69 -8.48 5.66
N ALA A 57 -11.10 -8.22 4.49
CA ALA A 57 -10.54 -9.25 3.63
C ALA A 57 -9.14 -9.65 4.09
N THR A 58 -8.91 -10.94 4.33
CA THR A 58 -7.58 -11.47 4.71
C THR A 58 -6.60 -11.43 3.54
N ILE A 59 -7.07 -11.72 2.33
CA ILE A 59 -6.25 -11.85 1.12
C ILE A 59 -6.78 -10.93 0.02
N THR A 60 -5.89 -10.53 -0.89
CA THR A 60 -6.25 -9.75 -2.07
C THR A 60 -6.80 -10.67 -3.16
N HIS A 61 -8.02 -10.38 -3.60
CA HIS A 61 -8.72 -11.13 -4.66
C HIS A 61 -8.65 -10.36 -5.97
N LEU A 62 -8.39 -11.08 -7.07
CA LEU A 62 -8.40 -10.50 -8.41
C LEU A 62 -9.48 -11.17 -9.25
N ASP A 63 -10.18 -10.39 -10.07
CA ASP A 63 -10.99 -10.88 -11.17
C ASP A 63 -10.19 -10.81 -12.48
N PRO A 64 -9.44 -11.85 -12.85
CA PRO A 64 -8.55 -11.83 -14.01
C PRO A 64 -9.31 -11.82 -15.33
N PHE A 65 -10.62 -12.09 -15.35
CA PHE A 65 -11.42 -12.04 -16.57
C PHE A 65 -11.58 -10.60 -17.09
N THR A 66 -11.35 -9.62 -16.22
CA THR A 66 -11.46 -8.20 -16.54
C THR A 66 -10.13 -7.54 -16.90
N LEU A 67 -9.00 -8.22 -16.68
CA LEU A 67 -7.67 -7.74 -17.07
C LEU A 67 -7.34 -8.28 -18.47
N LYS A 68 -6.76 -7.44 -19.35
CA LYS A 68 -6.38 -7.84 -20.72
C LYS A 68 -5.47 -9.07 -20.75
N HIS A 69 -4.65 -9.24 -19.73
CA HIS A 69 -3.81 -10.40 -19.53
C HIS A 69 -4.34 -11.19 -18.34
N ALA A 70 -5.00 -12.32 -18.62
CA ALA A 70 -5.47 -13.22 -17.59
C ALA A 70 -4.30 -13.65 -16.69
N LEU A 71 -4.40 -13.35 -15.40
CA LEU A 71 -3.45 -13.80 -14.40
C LEU A 71 -3.82 -15.19 -13.92
N LYS A 72 -2.81 -16.03 -13.71
CA LYS A 72 -3.00 -17.37 -13.14
C LYS A 72 -2.87 -17.33 -11.62
N ASN A 73 -3.58 -18.22 -10.94
CA ASN A 73 -3.39 -18.42 -9.51
C ASN A 73 -1.91 -18.77 -9.22
N GLY A 74 -1.36 -18.19 -8.16
CA GLY A 74 0.03 -18.31 -7.74
C GLY A 74 1.00 -17.39 -8.49
N GLN A 75 0.56 -16.71 -9.55
CA GLN A 75 1.41 -15.81 -10.33
C GLN A 75 1.75 -14.55 -9.52
N MET A 76 2.99 -14.09 -9.63
CA MET A 76 3.38 -12.78 -9.13
C MET A 76 2.92 -11.69 -10.09
N ALA A 77 2.27 -10.66 -9.56
CA ALA A 77 1.89 -9.47 -10.30
C ALA A 77 2.50 -8.22 -9.65
N THR A 78 2.72 -7.19 -10.46
CA THR A 78 3.08 -5.86 -9.98
C THR A 78 1.80 -5.07 -9.76
N LEU A 79 1.56 -4.64 -8.53
CA LEU A 79 0.50 -3.72 -8.14
C LEU A 79 1.10 -2.31 -8.01
N ASP A 80 0.66 -1.40 -8.86
CA ASP A 80 0.91 0.03 -8.72
C ASP A 80 -0.32 0.69 -8.09
N LEU A 81 -0.16 1.19 -6.86
CA LEU A 81 -1.18 1.89 -6.08
C LEU A 81 -0.75 3.35 -5.93
N GLY A 82 -1.21 4.20 -6.85
CA GLY A 82 -0.72 5.58 -6.98
C GLY A 82 0.78 5.63 -7.29
N GLN A 83 1.58 6.15 -6.36
CA GLN A 83 3.05 6.24 -6.48
C GLN A 83 3.78 5.04 -5.87
N ILE A 84 3.06 4.06 -5.32
CA ILE A 84 3.63 2.87 -4.68
C ILE A 84 3.60 1.73 -5.68
N ARG A 85 4.75 1.04 -5.84
CA ARG A 85 4.85 -0.20 -6.58
C ARG A 85 5.19 -1.35 -5.64
N MET A 86 4.45 -2.44 -5.73
CA MET A 86 4.70 -3.64 -4.94
C MET A 86 4.44 -4.93 -5.74
N ARG A 87 5.01 -6.03 -5.28
CA ARG A 87 4.76 -7.36 -5.85
C ARG A 87 3.74 -8.08 -4.98
N ILE A 88 2.65 -8.53 -5.61
CA ILE A 88 1.61 -9.32 -4.95
C ILE A 88 1.54 -10.71 -5.58
N LYS A 89 1.14 -11.70 -4.80
CA LYS A 89 0.82 -13.04 -5.30
C LYS A 89 -0.68 -13.11 -5.54
N VAL A 90 -1.09 -13.51 -6.73
CA VAL A 90 -2.49 -13.75 -7.06
C VAL A 90 -2.91 -15.04 -6.35
N ASN A 91 -3.69 -14.95 -5.27
CA ASN A 91 -4.02 -16.10 -4.43
C ASN A 91 -5.41 -16.68 -4.74
N GLU A 92 -6.39 -15.84 -5.09
CA GLU A 92 -7.73 -16.28 -5.42
C GLU A 92 -8.37 -15.47 -6.55
N ILE A 93 -9.02 -16.22 -7.45
CA ILE A 93 -9.73 -15.74 -8.62
C ILE A 93 -11.22 -15.95 -8.35
N LYS A 94 -11.81 -15.10 -7.53
CA LYS A 94 -13.26 -15.07 -7.32
C LYS A 94 -13.65 -13.73 -6.73
N LEU A 95 -14.41 -12.95 -7.49
CA LEU A 95 -15.04 -11.74 -6.98
C LEU A 95 -16.42 -12.12 -6.43
N ASP A 96 -16.77 -11.57 -5.26
CA ASP A 96 -18.11 -11.74 -4.70
C ASP A 96 -19.16 -11.15 -5.67
N ALA A 97 -20.24 -11.90 -5.91
CA ALA A 97 -21.33 -11.49 -6.79
C ALA A 97 -22.07 -10.22 -6.31
N ALA A 98 -21.96 -9.87 -5.02
CA ALA A 98 -22.44 -8.59 -4.51
C ALA A 98 -21.57 -7.43 -4.96
N ILE A 99 -20.24 -7.62 -4.99
CA ILE A 99 -19.27 -6.59 -5.38
C ILE A 99 -19.33 -6.33 -6.89
N SER A 100 -19.57 -7.36 -7.70
CA SER A 100 -19.71 -7.20 -9.15
C SER A 100 -20.91 -6.34 -9.57
N LYS A 101 -21.93 -6.21 -8.71
CA LYS A 101 -23.09 -5.31 -8.95
C LYS A 101 -22.76 -3.83 -8.70
N CYS A 102 -21.65 -3.54 -8.05
CA CYS A 102 -21.28 -2.18 -7.64
C CYS A 102 -20.61 -1.35 -8.75
N GLY A 103 -20.32 -1.97 -9.89
CA GLY A 103 -19.69 -1.36 -11.04
C GLY A 103 -18.60 -2.26 -11.61
N ALA A 104 -17.78 -1.70 -12.50
CA ALA A 104 -16.59 -2.38 -13.01
C ALA A 104 -15.53 -2.44 -11.90
N ILE A 105 -15.66 -3.43 -11.02
CA ILE A 105 -14.67 -3.78 -9.99
C ILE A 105 -13.88 -4.98 -10.48
N ASN A 106 -12.55 -4.88 -10.41
CA ASN A 106 -11.60 -5.88 -10.87
C ASN A 106 -11.00 -6.70 -9.73
N GLY A 107 -11.36 -6.39 -8.48
CA GLY A 107 -10.85 -7.12 -7.32
C GLY A 107 -11.05 -6.42 -5.98
N VAL A 108 -10.47 -7.03 -4.96
CA VAL A 108 -10.47 -6.55 -3.57
C VAL A 108 -9.04 -6.55 -3.05
N ILE A 109 -8.57 -5.42 -2.54
CA ILE A 109 -7.30 -5.29 -1.80
C ILE A 109 -7.57 -5.63 -0.35
N GLY A 110 -6.94 -6.70 0.13
CA GLY A 110 -7.06 -7.19 1.50
C GLY A 110 -5.83 -6.91 2.37
N ASN A 111 -5.87 -7.45 3.59
CA ASN A 111 -4.86 -7.21 4.62
C ASN A 111 -3.47 -7.76 4.27
N ASP A 112 -3.34 -8.73 3.37
CA ASP A 112 -2.05 -9.19 2.85
C ASP A 112 -1.24 -8.08 2.18
N VAL A 113 -1.93 -7.13 1.54
CA VAL A 113 -1.36 -5.90 0.97
C VAL A 113 -1.36 -4.77 1.99
N LEU A 114 -2.48 -4.53 2.69
CA LEU A 114 -2.63 -3.37 3.57
C LEU A 114 -1.65 -3.38 4.75
N ARG A 115 -1.27 -4.55 5.25
CA ARG A 115 -0.28 -4.69 6.34
C ARG A 115 1.14 -4.28 5.95
N SER A 116 1.41 -4.00 4.67
CA SER A 116 2.71 -3.46 4.22
C SER A 116 2.87 -1.97 4.54
N PHE A 117 1.82 -1.33 5.04
CA PHE A 117 1.77 0.05 5.49
C PHE A 117 1.67 0.08 7.01
N SER A 118 2.38 1.01 7.65
CA SER A 118 2.30 1.22 9.09
C SER A 118 0.94 1.80 9.51
N ARG A 119 0.28 2.51 8.61
CA ARG A 119 -1.07 3.04 8.80
C ARG A 119 -1.83 3.12 7.48
N VAL A 120 -3.13 2.81 7.54
CA VAL A 120 -4.10 2.99 6.45
C VAL A 120 -5.26 3.83 6.98
N ILE A 121 -5.54 4.96 6.36
CA ILE A 121 -6.63 5.88 6.75
C ILE A 121 -7.61 6.02 5.60
N PHE A 122 -8.89 5.78 5.89
CA PHE A 122 -9.99 6.04 4.96
C PHE A 122 -10.57 7.42 5.26
N ASP A 123 -10.21 8.40 4.44
CA ASP A 123 -10.72 9.76 4.54
C ASP A 123 -11.90 9.93 3.59
N PHE A 124 -13.08 9.51 4.05
CA PHE A 124 -14.32 9.60 3.28
C PHE A 124 -14.76 11.04 3.02
N GLY A 125 -14.37 11.98 3.89
CA GLY A 125 -14.68 13.41 3.72
C GLY A 125 -13.95 14.01 2.52
N ASN A 126 -12.68 13.64 2.34
CA ASN A 126 -11.85 14.07 1.21
C ASN A 126 -11.77 13.03 0.07
N GLN A 127 -12.59 11.97 0.12
CA GLN A 127 -12.62 10.87 -0.85
C GLN A 127 -11.21 10.32 -1.19
N LYS A 128 -10.42 9.98 -0.18
CA LYS A 128 -9.06 9.46 -0.38
C LYS A 128 -8.66 8.41 0.65
N ILE A 129 -7.75 7.52 0.24
CA ILE A 129 -7.04 6.62 1.15
C ILE A 129 -5.63 7.18 1.37
N VAL A 130 -5.24 7.31 2.63
CA VAL A 130 -3.89 7.70 3.02
C VAL A 130 -3.14 6.47 3.53
N LEU A 131 -1.96 6.22 2.96
CA LEU A 131 -1.08 5.11 3.32
C LEU A 131 0.24 5.67 3.84
N GLU A 132 0.66 5.20 5.02
CA GLU A 132 1.93 5.55 5.64
C GLU A 132 2.90 4.36 5.53
N LYS A 133 4.12 4.60 5.09
CA LYS A 133 5.20 3.61 4.99
C LYS A 133 6.47 4.09 5.64
#